data_AF-A0A2N5IVK8-F1
#
_entry.id   AF-A0A2N5IVK8-F1
#
_cell.length_a   1.000
_cell.length_b   1.000
_cell.length_c   1.000
_cell.angle_alpha   90.00
_cell.angle_beta   90.00
_cell.angle_gamma   90.00
#
_symmetry.space_group_name_H-M   'P 1'
#
loop_
_entity.id
_entity.type
_entity.pdbx_description
1 polymer ?
#
loop_
_entity_poly.entity_id
_entity_poly.type
_entity_poly.pdbx_seq_one_letter_code
_entity_poly.pdbx_strand_id
1 'polypeptide(L)' 'MSEPVNTTAICRRANGWWAVEVPEIPGLFTQVRSLDQVEAMVRDAADMLGFGVGDVTSVSALQDS' A
#
# COMPACT_ATOMS: atom_id res chain seq x y z
N MET A 1 -21.63 -6.99 2.72
CA MET A 1 -20.41 -6.17 2.60
C MET A 1 -19.39 -6.85 3.47
N SER A 2 -18.30 -7.36 2.89
CA SER A 2 -17.22 -7.96 3.68
C SER A 2 -16.66 -6.90 4.63
N GLU A 3 -16.22 -7.32 5.82
CA GLU A 3 -15.60 -6.40 6.76
C GLU A 3 -14.33 -5.80 6.14
N PRO A 4 -14.07 -4.49 6.35
CA PRO A 4 -12.88 -3.85 5.81
C PRO A 4 -11.63 -4.51 6.41
N VAL A 5 -10.65 -4.81 5.56
CA VAL A 5 -9.41 -5.46 5.98
C VAL A 5 -8.40 -4.39 6.39
N ASN A 6 -7.88 -4.48 7.61
CA ASN A 6 -6.74 -3.67 8.03
C ASN A 6 -5.49 -4.20 7.33
N THR A 7 -4.73 -3.28 6.74
CA THR A 7 -3.71 -3.65 5.76
C THR A 7 -2.38 -2.94 6.00
N THR A 8 -1.30 -3.63 5.66
CA THR A 8 0.06 -3.13 5.85
C THR A 8 0.67 -2.83 4.49
N ALA A 9 0.94 -1.55 4.23
CA ALA A 9 1.59 -1.12 3.00
C ALA A 9 3.10 -1.16 3.16
N ILE A 10 3.75 -2.15 2.53
CA ILE A 10 5.20 -2.32 2.54
C ILE A 10 5.80 -1.42 1.47
N CYS A 11 6.49 -0.37 1.90
CA CYS A 11 7.08 0.63 1.01
C CYS A 11 8.59 0.39 0.87
N ARG A 12 9.04 0.07 -0.36
CA ARG A 12 10.46 -0.12 -0.70
C ARG A 12 10.93 0.95 -1.68
N ARG A 13 12.07 1.58 -1.38
CA ARG A 13 12.67 2.58 -2.29
C ARG A 13 13.17 1.90 -3.56
N ALA A 14 12.72 2.39 -4.71
CA ALA A 14 13.10 1.89 -6.04
C ALA A 14 13.29 3.06 -7.01
N ASN A 15 14.55 3.40 -7.32
CA ASN A 15 14.93 4.37 -8.35
C ASN A 15 14.14 5.70 -8.33
N GLY A 16 13.99 6.32 -7.16
CA GLY A 16 13.27 7.60 -7.01
C GLY A 16 11.74 7.48 -6.97
N TRP A 17 11.24 6.25 -6.81
CA TRP A 17 9.87 5.91 -6.46
C TRP A 17 9.86 5.03 -5.21
N TRP A 18 8.68 4.86 -4.64
CA TRP A 18 8.39 3.84 -3.65
C TRP A 18 7.53 2.77 -4.30
N ALA A 19 8.03 1.54 -4.36
CA ALA A 19 7.21 0.38 -4.63
C ALA A 19 6.39 0.07 -3.36
N VAL A 20 5.10 -0.14 -3.53
CA VAL A 20 4.13 -0.37 -2.46
C VAL A 20 3.47 -1.72 -2.72
N GLU A 21 3.61 -2.62 -1.76
CA GLU A 21 3.03 -3.95 -1.77
C GLU A 21 2.11 -4.10 -0.57
N VAL A 22 0.96 -4.75 -0.77
CA VAL A 22 -0.03 -4.98 0.29
C VAL A 22 -0.34 -6.47 0.35
N PRO A 23 0.37 -7.24 1.20
CA PRO A 23 0.28 -8.70 1.22
C PRO A 23 -1.11 -9.22 1.58
N GLU A 24 -1.90 -8.45 2.34
CA GLU A 24 -3.26 -8.84 2.74
C GLU A 24 -4.27 -8.73 1.59
N ILE A 25 -3.93 -8.05 0.49
CA ILE A 25 -4.76 -7.90 -0.69
C ILE A 25 -4.05 -8.53 -1.90
N PRO A 26 -4.35 -9.79 -2.23
CA PRO A 26 -3.70 -10.51 -3.32
C PRO A 26 -3.80 -9.74 -4.65
N GLY A 27 -2.65 -9.48 -5.26
CA GLY A 27 -2.56 -8.75 -6.53
C GLY A 27 -2.48 -7.23 -6.39
N LEU A 28 -2.54 -6.67 -5.18
CA LEU A 28 -2.36 -5.25 -4.96
C LEU A 28 -0.86 -4.91 -4.89
N PHE A 29 -0.39 -4.33 -5.98
CA PHE A 29 0.93 -3.74 -6.10
C PHE A 29 0.82 -2.39 -6.81
N THR A 30 1.45 -1.36 -6.24
CA THR A 30 1.43 -0.01 -6.80
C THR A 30 2.74 0.72 -6.53
N GLN A 31 2.88 1.94 -7.04
CA GLN A 31 4.08 2.74 -6.86
C GLN A 31 3.75 4.23 -6.74
N VAL A 32 4.42 4.92 -5.82
CA VAL A 32 4.19 6.33 -5.50
C VAL A 32 5.48 7.14 -5.46
N ARG A 33 5.37 8.47 -5.59
CA ARG A 33 6.54 9.36 -5.52
C ARG A 33 6.88 9.77 -4.08
N SER A 34 5.86 9.95 -3.24
CA SER A 34 5.99 10.26 -1.80
C SER A 34 5.24 9.25 -0.95
N LEU A 35 5.72 9.00 0.27
CA LEU A 35 5.07 8.09 1.22
C LEU A 35 3.68 8.59 1.65
N ASP A 36 3.44 9.90 1.62
CA ASP A 36 2.13 10.50 1.90
C ASP A 36 1.04 10.08 0.90
N GLN A 37 1.43 9.59 -0.28
CA GLN A 37 0.49 9.11 -1.31
C GLN A 37 0.12 7.63 -1.14
N VAL A 38 0.79 6.90 -0.24
CA VAL A 38 0.64 5.45 -0.08
C VAL A 38 -0.79 5.09 0.27
N GLU A 39 -1.36 5.74 1.29
CA GLU A 39 -2.70 5.41 1.76
C GLU A 39 -3.76 5.57 0.67
N ALA A 40 -3.78 6.74 0.01
CA ALA A 40 -4.74 7.02 -1.06
C ALA A 40 -4.60 5.99 -2.21
N MET A 41 -3.36 5.70 -2.63
CA MET A 41 -3.12 4.78 -3.73
C MET A 41 -3.46 3.33 -3.39
N VAL A 42 -3.27 2.90 -2.13
CA VAL A 42 -3.66 1.57 -1.66
C VAL A 42 -5.18 1.42 -1.65
N ARG A 43 -5.91 2.44 -1.17
CA ARG A 43 -7.38 2.43 -1.18
C ARG A 43 -7.94 2.36 -2.59
N ASP A 44 -7.45 3.21 -3.50
CA ASP A 44 -7.88 3.22 -4.89
C ASP A 44 -7.61 1.87 -5.59
N ALA A 45 -6.42 1.30 -5.39
CA ALA A 45 -6.06 0.01 -5.98
C ALA A 45 -6.87 -1.16 -5.40
N ALA A 46 -7.15 -1.15 -4.10
CA ALA A 46 -7.99 -2.14 -3.45
C ALA A 46 -9.44 -2.08 -3.95
N ASP A 47 -9.99 -0.88 -4.13
CA ASP A 47 -11.33 -0.68 -4.69
C ASP A 47 -11.41 -1.22 -6.13
N MET A 48 -10.37 -1.00 -6.95
CA MET A 48 -10.29 -1.59 -8.30
C MET A 48 -10.27 -3.12 -8.28
N LEU A 49 -9.74 -3.73 -7.22
CA LEU A 49 -9.70 -5.17 -7.01
C LEU A 49 -10.93 -5.72 -6.26
N GLY A 50 -11.85 -4.84 -5.82
CA GLY A 50 -13.07 -5.22 -5.09
C GLY A 50 -12.87 -5.52 -3.61
N PHE A 51 -11.80 -5.00 -2.99
CA PHE A 51 -11.52 -5.15 -1.57
C PHE A 51 -11.84 -3.88 -0.80
N GLY A 52 -12.55 -4.01 0.33
CA GLY A 52 -12.73 -2.91 1.28
C GLY A 52 -11.52 -2.75 2.19
N VAL A 53 -10.95 -1.54 2.25
CA VAL A 53 -9.77 -1.23 3.08
C VAL A 53 -10.18 -0.51 4.37
N GLY A 54 -9.73 -1.04 5.50
CA GLY A 54 -9.89 -0.42 6.82
C GLY A 54 -8.78 0.58 7.12
N ASP A 55 -8.05 0.31 8.20
CA ASP A 55 -6.83 1.05 8.55
C ASP A 55 -5.67 0.65 7.61
N VAL A 56 -4.93 1.66 7.14
CA VAL A 56 -3.71 1.45 6.35
C VAL A 56 -2.50 1.82 7.20
N THR A 57 -1.66 0.84 7.51
CA THR A 57 -0.38 1.09 8.19
C THR A 57 0.74 1.03 7.16
N SER A 58 1.39 2.16 6.91
CA SER A 58 2.56 2.20 6.03
C SER A 58 3.83 1.85 6.80
N VAL A 59 4.52 0.79 6.39
CA VAL A 59 5.87 0.47 6.89
C VAL A 59 6.86 0.81 5.78
N SER A 60 7.68 1.84 6.04
CA SER A 60 8.81 2.12 5.17
C SER A 60 9.98 1.25 5.60
N ALA A 61 10.51 0.46 4.68
CA ALA A 61 11.85 -0.09 4.84
C ALA A 61 12.83 1.08 4.63
N LEU A 62 12.97 1.94 5.65
CA LEU A 62 14.12 2.83 5.73
C LEU A 62 15.33 1.90 5.66
N GLN A 63 16.13 2.01 4.59
CA GLN A 63 17.49 1.49 4.64
C GLN A 63 18.16 2.22 5.78
N ASP A 64 18.37 1.54 6.91
CA ASP A 64 19.47 1.87 7.81
C ASP A 64 20.74 1.93 6.94
N SER A 65 21.20 3.14 6.61
CA SER A 65 22.47 3.42 5.93
C SER A 65 22.94 4.81 6.32
#